data_AF-A0A426W4C6-F1
#
_entry.id   AF-A0A426W4C6-F1
#
_cell.length_a   1.000
_cell.length_b   1.000
_cell.length_c   1.000
_cell.angle_alpha   90.00
_cell.angle_beta   90.00
_cell.angle_gamma   90.00
#
_symmetry.space_group_name_H-M   'P 1'
#
loop_
_entity.id
_entity.type
_entity.pdbx_description
1 polymer ?
#
loop_
_entity_poly.entity_id
_entity_poly.type
_entity_poly.pdbx_seq_one_letter_code
_entity_poly.pdbx_strand_id
1 'polypeptide(L)'
;MDFLTFKSFISTTALIAFYYIGAVILPVGIWFFSIWIIKKYKFIDDAYNKGKEEIWGLLNKKQQVKLVLLAMTFFLFMELFWRMLFEFLIAYMQIRDALLQSQSF
;
A
#
# COMPACT_ATOMS: atom_id res chain seq x y z
N MET A 1 27.98 8.25 -0.51
CA MET A 1 27.20 7.52 -1.53
C MET A 1 26.93 6.11 -1.03
N ASP A 2 26.32 5.96 0.16
CA ASP A 2 26.07 4.66 0.82
C ASP A 2 24.60 4.47 1.25
N PHE A 3 23.72 5.42 0.89
CA PHE A 3 22.31 5.36 1.28
C PHE A 3 21.53 4.23 0.57
N LEU A 4 22.08 3.74 -0.56
CA LEU A 4 21.50 2.70 -1.42
C LEU A 4 22.14 1.32 -1.25
N THR A 5 23.02 1.10 -0.27
CA THR A 5 23.43 -0.29 0.04
C THR A 5 22.30 -1.00 0.79
N PHE A 6 22.09 -2.28 0.46
CA PHE A 6 21.06 -3.17 1.04
C PHE A 6 20.98 -3.09 2.58
N LYS A 7 22.14 -2.88 3.24
CA LYS A 7 22.27 -2.71 4.70
C LYS A 7 21.62 -1.42 5.24
N SER A 8 21.69 -0.31 4.49
CA SER A 8 21.07 0.97 4.84
C SER A 8 19.58 0.97 4.49
N PHE A 9 19.24 0.42 3.31
CA PHE A 9 17.86 0.40 2.79
C PHE A 9 16.93 -0.52 3.57
N ILE A 10 17.45 -1.64 4.10
CA ILE A 10 16.70 -2.58 4.96
C ILE A 10 17.08 -2.39 6.44
N SER A 11 17.70 -1.26 6.81
CA SER A 11 17.90 -0.96 8.23
C SER A 11 16.54 -0.83 8.93
N THR A 12 16.48 -1.21 10.21
CA THR A 12 15.26 -1.12 11.02
C THR A 12 14.65 0.30 10.97
N THR A 13 15.49 1.33 11.03
CA THR A 13 15.06 2.73 10.94
C THR A 13 14.44 3.07 9.58
N ALA A 14 15.05 2.62 8.47
CA ALA A 14 14.51 2.84 7.13
C ALA A 14 13.18 2.10 6.94
N LEU A 15 13.07 0.86 7.42
CA LEU A 15 11.83 0.10 7.34
C LEU A 15 10.69 0.72 8.13
N ILE A 16 10.96 1.25 9.32
CA ILE A 16 9.97 1.97 10.12
C ILE A 16 9.52 3.24 9.38
N ALA A 17 10.46 3.99 8.77
CA ALA A 17 10.10 5.14 7.95
C ALA A 17 9.22 4.74 6.77
N PHE A 18 9.59 3.70 6.01
CA PHE A 18 8.77 3.17 4.90
C PHE A 18 7.43 2.61 5.35
N TYR A 19 7.33 2.04 6.55
CA TYR A 19 6.07 1.55 7.11
C TYR A 19 5.06 2.69 7.28
N TYR A 20 5.46 3.77 7.97
CA TYR A 20 4.58 4.92 8.23
C TYR A 20 4.36 5.78 6.98
N ILE A 21 5.42 6.02 6.22
CA ILE A 21 5.35 6.77 4.96
C ILE A 21 4.49 6.01 3.97
N GLY A 22 4.70 4.70 3.80
CA GLY A 22 3.89 3.86 2.93
C GLY A 22 2.41 3.86 3.32
N ALA A 23 2.10 3.73 4.61
CA ALA A 23 0.72 3.71 5.10
C ALA A 23 -0.07 4.99 4.77
N VAL A 24 0.59 6.15 4.73
CA VAL A 24 -0.06 7.45 4.46
C VAL A 24 0.10 7.88 3.00
N ILE A 25 1.31 7.75 2.44
CA ILE A 25 1.62 8.18 1.07
C ILE A 25 0.97 7.27 0.04
N LEU A 26 0.86 5.95 0.26
CA LEU A 26 0.22 5.08 -0.72
C LEU A 26 -1.24 5.45 -0.95
N PRO A 27 -2.14 5.51 0.06
CA PRO A 27 -3.54 5.83 -0.19
C PRO A 27 -3.72 7.23 -0.76
N VAL A 28 -3.02 8.24 -0.21
CA VAL A 28 -3.14 9.64 -0.66
C VAL A 28 -2.52 9.85 -2.04
N GLY A 29 -1.35 9.27 -2.27
CA GLY A 29 -0.60 9.37 -3.53
C GLY A 29 -1.33 8.66 -4.67
N ILE A 30 -1.83 7.44 -4.43
CA ILE A 30 -2.65 6.72 -5.42
C ILE A 30 -3.91 7.54 -5.73
N TRP A 31 -4.62 8.04 -4.71
CA TRP A 31 -5.81 8.85 -4.91
C TRP A 31 -5.54 10.10 -5.77
N PHE A 32 -4.52 10.87 -5.43
CA PHE A 32 -4.15 12.08 -6.17
C PHE A 32 -3.71 11.75 -7.60
N PHE A 33 -2.87 10.74 -7.76
CA PHE A 33 -2.37 10.30 -9.06
C PHE A 33 -3.48 9.77 -9.97
N SER A 34 -4.41 8.99 -9.41
CA SER A 34 -5.61 8.53 -10.13
C SER A 34 -6.46 9.70 -10.61
N ILE A 35 -6.79 10.66 -9.74
CA ILE A 35 -7.55 11.86 -10.15
C ILE A 35 -6.80 12.64 -11.24
N TRP A 36 -5.49 12.80 -11.08
CA TRP A 36 -4.67 13.53 -12.04
C TRP A 36 -4.67 12.85 -13.41
N ILE A 37 -4.48 11.53 -13.49
CA ILE A 37 -4.53 10.76 -14.74
C ILE A 37 -5.90 10.88 -15.39
N ILE A 38 -6.98 10.64 -14.62
CA ILE A 38 -8.34 10.66 -15.14
C ILE A 38 -8.62 12.03 -15.77
N LYS A 39 -8.32 13.12 -15.05
CA LYS A 39 -8.54 14.48 -15.55
C LYS A 39 -7.63 14.87 -16.71
N LYS A 40 -6.40 14.34 -16.76
CA LYS A 40 -5.43 14.67 -17.79
C LYS A 40 -5.78 14.04 -19.14
N TYR A 41 -6.32 12.83 -19.14
CA TYR A 41 -6.60 12.07 -20.35
C TYR A 41 -8.12 11.94 -20.55
N LYS A 42 -8.67 12.71 -21.48
CA LYS A 42 -10.12 12.68 -21.81
C LYS A 42 -10.64 11.28 -22.13
N PHE A 43 -9.84 10.45 -22.81
CA PHE A 43 -10.20 9.06 -23.07
C PHE A 43 -10.42 8.25 -21.78
N ILE A 44 -9.58 8.47 -20.77
CA ILE A 44 -9.70 7.81 -19.46
C ILE A 44 -10.88 8.37 -18.68
N ASP A 45 -11.11 9.69 -18.73
CA ASP A 45 -12.28 10.33 -18.10
C ASP A 45 -13.60 9.80 -18.67
N ASP A 46 -13.73 9.75 -20.00
CA ASP A 46 -14.93 9.25 -20.68
C ASP A 46 -15.16 7.76 -20.38
N ALA A 47 -14.10 6.95 -20.40
CA ALA A 47 -14.18 5.53 -20.06
C ALA A 47 -14.55 5.30 -18.58
N TYR A 48 -13.99 6.11 -17.67
CA TYR A 48 -14.30 6.06 -16.24
C TYR A 48 -15.77 6.41 -15.98
N ASN A 49 -16.27 7.50 -16.57
CA ASN A 49 -17.65 7.95 -16.38
C ASN A 49 -18.66 6.95 -16.96
N LYS A 50 -18.45 6.49 -18.20
CA LYS A 50 -19.31 5.47 -18.83
C LYS A 50 -19.28 4.15 -18.08
N GLY A 51 -18.09 3.64 -17.74
CA GLY A 51 -17.94 2.39 -17.00
C GLY A 51 -18.60 2.46 -15.61
N LYS A 52 -18.47 3.60 -14.92
CA LYS A 52 -19.16 3.84 -13.66
C LYS A 52 -20.67 3.80 -13.85
N GLU A 53 -21.21 4.54 -14.82
CA GLU A 53 -22.66 4.59 -15.03
C GLU A 53 -23.24 3.21 -15.38
N GLU A 54 -22.57 2.45 -16.24
CA GLU A 54 -22.96 1.07 -16.60
C GLU A 54 -22.91 0.12 -15.40
N ILE A 55 -21.78 0.07 -14.67
CA ILE A 55 -21.62 -0.85 -13.53
C ILE A 55 -22.60 -0.51 -12.41
N TRP A 56 -22.73 0.78 -12.08
CA TRP A 56 -23.64 1.21 -11.02
C TRP A 56 -25.11 1.10 -11.45
N GLY A 57 -25.43 1.29 -12.73
CA GLY A 57 -26.77 1.13 -13.29
C GLY A 57 -27.24 -0.33 -13.33
N LEU A 58 -26.32 -1.27 -13.56
CA LEU A 58 -26.62 -2.71 -13.60
C LEU A 58 -26.78 -3.34 -12.20
N LEU A 59 -26.20 -2.72 -11.16
CA LEU A 59 -26.20 -3.25 -9.80
C LEU A 59 -27.34 -2.67 -8.96
N ASN A 60 -28.09 -3.55 -8.29
CA ASN A 60 -29.09 -3.10 -7.31
C ASN A 60 -28.40 -2.53 -6.05
N LYS A 61 -29.05 -1.61 -5.32
CA LYS A 61 -28.47 -0.93 -4.13
C LYS A 61 -27.91 -1.92 -3.09
N LYS A 62 -28.55 -3.08 -2.91
CA LYS A 62 -28.06 -4.15 -2.00
C LYS A 62 -26.75 -4.78 -2.49
N GLN A 63 -26.58 -4.97 -3.80
CA GLN A 63 -25.36 -5.52 -4.39
C GLN A 63 -24.24 -4.50 -4.37
N GLN A 64 -24.54 -3.22 -4.63
CA GLN A 64 -23.59 -2.12 -4.50
C GLN A 64 -23.01 -2.04 -3.08
N VAL A 65 -23.86 -2.09 -2.05
CA VAL A 65 -23.40 -2.11 -0.65
C VAL A 65 -22.52 -3.33 -0.36
N LYS A 66 -22.90 -4.53 -0.83
CA LYS A 66 -22.06 -5.73 -0.68
C LYS A 66 -20.71 -5.59 -1.38
N LEU A 67 -20.66 -5.01 -2.58
CA LEU A 67 -19.43 -4.79 -3.32
C LEU A 67 -18.51 -3.80 -2.61
N VAL A 68 -19.07 -2.69 -2.11
CA VAL A 68 -18.32 -1.71 -1.32
C VAL A 68 -17.81 -2.33 -0.02
N LEU A 69 -18.63 -3.12 0.68
CA LEU A 69 -18.23 -3.81 1.91
C LEU A 69 -17.13 -4.85 1.66
N LEU A 70 -17.23 -5.60 0.56
CA LEU A 70 -16.18 -6.52 0.11
C LEU A 70 -14.88 -5.77 -0.18
N ALA A 71 -14.95 -4.64 -0.89
CA ALA A 71 -13.79 -3.81 -1.20
C ALA A 71 -13.13 -3.24 0.08
N MET A 72 -13.93 -2.74 1.04
CA MET A 72 -13.41 -2.30 2.34
C MET A 72 -12.75 -3.46 3.10
N THR A 73 -13.33 -4.66 3.04
CA THR A 73 -12.76 -5.84 3.68
C THR A 73 -11.39 -6.17 3.08
N PHE A 74 -11.27 -6.24 1.75
CA PHE A 74 -9.99 -6.45 1.08
C PHE A 74 -8.97 -5.35 1.38
N PHE A 75 -9.41 -4.08 1.45
CA PHE A 75 -8.55 -2.97 1.82
C PHE A 75 -7.95 -3.16 3.22
N LEU A 76 -8.77 -3.52 4.22
CA LEU A 76 -8.29 -3.81 5.58
C LEU A 76 -7.33 -5.00 5.60
N PHE A 77 -7.61 -6.07 4.86
CA PHE A 77 -6.69 -7.21 4.75
C PHE A 77 -5.34 -6.82 4.13
N MET A 78 -5.34 -5.97 3.11
CA MET A 78 -4.11 -5.49 2.49
C MET A 78 -3.31 -4.58 3.45
N GLU A 79 -3.98 -3.75 4.24
CA GLU A 79 -3.35 -2.93 5.29
C GLU A 79 -2.70 -3.82 6.36
N LEU A 80 -3.42 -4.84 6.84
CA LEU A 80 -2.89 -5.80 7.81
C LEU A 80 -1.73 -6.60 7.24
N PHE A 81 -1.83 -7.04 5.98
CA PHE A 81 -0.76 -7.75 5.29
C PHE A 81 0.49 -6.88 5.16
N TRP A 82 0.32 -5.61 4.77
CA TRP A 82 1.41 -4.64 4.73
C TRP A 82 2.07 -4.49 6.11
N ARG A 83 1.28 -4.28 7.17
CA ARG A 83 1.81 -4.19 8.54
C ARG A 83 2.60 -5.44 8.92
N MET A 84 2.06 -6.63 8.66
CA MET A 84 2.72 -7.90 8.96
C MET A 84 4.04 -8.07 8.20
N LEU A 85 4.08 -7.69 6.92
CA LEU A 85 5.30 -7.75 6.12
C LEU A 85 6.41 -6.87 6.71
N PHE A 86 6.09 -5.62 7.06
CA PHE A 86 7.07 -4.69 7.61
C PHE A 86 7.53 -5.09 9.01
N GLU A 87 6.61 -5.48 9.90
CA GLU A 87 6.95 -5.95 11.24
C GLU A 87 7.83 -7.20 11.20
N PHE A 88 7.53 -8.15 10.31
CA PHE A 88 8.34 -9.35 10.11
C PHE A 88 9.76 -9.01 9.66
N LEU A 89 9.90 -8.12 8.67
CA LEU A 89 11.21 -7.71 8.18
C LEU A 89 12.02 -6.95 9.23
N ILE A 90 11.37 -6.09 10.03
CA ILE A 90 12.01 -5.40 11.15
C ILE A 90 12.53 -6.41 12.17
N ALA A 91 11.69 -7.35 12.60
CA ALA A 91 12.06 -8.36 13.58
C ALA A 91 13.19 -9.26 13.06
N TYR A 92 13.13 -9.66 11.79
CA TYR A 92 14.19 -10.43 11.14
C TYR A 92 15.55 -9.70 11.19
N MET A 93 15.57 -8.42 10.87
CA MET A 93 16.80 -7.61 10.92
C MET A 93 17.34 -7.49 12.35
N GLN A 94 16.46 -7.27 13.34
CA GLN A 94 16.86 -7.21 14.75
C GLN A 94 17.49 -8.52 15.23
N ILE A 95 16.90 -9.67 14.88
CA ILE A 95 17.44 -10.99 15.24
C ILE A 95 18.80 -11.22 14.58
N ARG A 96 18.92 -10.91 13.29
CA ARG A 96 20.18 -11.02 12.57
C ARG A 96 21.29 -10.19 13.22
N ASP A 97 21.00 -8.94 13.58
CA ASP A 97 21.98 -8.05 14.19
C ASP A 97 22.39 -8.53 15.60
N ALA A 98 21.44 -9.04 16.40
CA ALA A 98 21.74 -9.65 17.70
C ALA A 98 22.63 -10.90 17.59
N LEU A 99 22.38 -11.76 16.59
CA LEU A 99 23.21 -12.93 16.32
C LEU A 99 24.64 -12.54 15.94
N LEU A 100 24.80 -11.54 15.07
CA LEU A 100 26.14 -11.06 14.68
C LEU A 100 26.90 -10.46 15.86
N GLN A 101 26.23 -9.75 16.77
CA GLN A 101 26.84 -9.21 17.98
C GLN A 101 27.25 -10.31 18.99
N SER A 102 26.50 -11.42 19.05
CA SER A 102 26.82 -12.54 19.93
C SER A 102 28.03 -13.38 19.47
N GLN A 103 28.35 -13.38 18.17
CA GLN A 103 29.50 -14.11 17.62
C GLN A 103 30.82 -13.32 17.61
N SER A 104 30.77 -12.03 17.97
CA SER A 104 31.97 -11.19 18.09
C SER A 104 32.61 -11.19 19.49
N PHE A 105 32.17 -12.09 20.37
CA PHE A 105 32.75 -12.37 21.70
C PHE A 105 33.37 -13.75 21.75
#